data_AF-A0A955N808-F1
#
_entry.id   AF-A0A955N808-F1
#
_cell.length_a   1.000
_cell.length_b   1.000
_cell.length_c   1.000
_cell.angle_alpha   90.00
_cell.angle_beta   90.00
_cell.angle_gamma   90.00
#
_symmetry.space_group_name_H-M   'P 1'
#
loop_
_entity.id
_entity.type
_entity.pdbx_description
1 polymer ?
#
loop_
_entity_poly.entity_id
_entity_poly.type
_entity_poly.pdbx_seq_one_letter_code
_entity_poly.pdbx_strand_id
1 'polypeptide(L)'
;MLPLHETIYRKSMISPKNLNPMTVEQALNLFNLTEPFSQEALQQRYEEARRIWHPSRYAGLTNNPAKYMEMYKKGEAKTKEIQAAYQFLSNHLRLQNESGTPSFTLEETPEQS
;
A
#
# COMPACT_ATOMS: atom_id res chain seq x y z
N MET A 1 -10.89 10.37 -44.28
CA MET A 1 -9.78 9.39 -44.22
C MET A 1 -9.09 9.61 -42.87
N LEU A 2 -9.43 8.81 -41.86
CA LEU A 2 -8.91 8.91 -40.50
C LEU A 2 -8.05 7.65 -40.23
N PRO A 3 -6.78 7.77 -39.82
CA PRO A 3 -6.00 6.60 -39.48
C PRO A 3 -6.31 6.13 -38.05
N LEU A 4 -6.60 4.83 -37.98
CA LEU A 4 -6.74 4.00 -36.80
C LEU A 4 -5.41 3.97 -36.02
N HIS A 5 -5.40 4.41 -34.77
CA HIS A 5 -4.50 3.79 -33.79
C HIS A 5 -5.34 3.12 -32.71
N GLU A 6 -5.30 1.80 -32.85
CA GLU A 6 -5.74 0.77 -31.94
C GLU A 6 -5.25 1.00 -30.51
N THR A 7 -6.21 0.81 -29.59
CA THR A 7 -6.16 -0.02 -28.38
C THR A 7 -4.91 0.02 -27.48
N ILE A 8 -5.23 0.02 -26.16
CA ILE A 8 -4.36 -0.23 -25.01
C ILE A 8 -3.87 1.05 -24.29
N TYR A 9 -4.81 1.80 -23.72
CA TYR A 9 -4.60 2.44 -22.40
C TYR A 9 -5.14 1.51 -21.30
N ARG A 10 -4.67 0.27 -21.29
CA ARG A 10 -4.98 -0.72 -20.26
C ARG A 10 -3.95 -0.55 -19.14
N LYS A 11 -4.39 0.10 -18.06
CA LYS A 11 -3.90 -0.18 -16.70
C LYS A 11 -2.41 0.14 -16.43
N SER A 12 -2.06 1.42 -16.48
CA SER A 12 -0.87 1.95 -15.81
C SER A 12 -1.27 2.70 -14.53
N MET A 13 -1.81 1.98 -13.55
CA MET A 13 -1.89 2.44 -12.14
C MET A 13 -0.79 1.79 -11.30
N ILE A 14 0.45 1.99 -11.72
CA ILE A 14 1.61 1.80 -10.85
C ILE A 14 2.51 2.98 -11.17
N SER A 15 2.43 4.04 -10.36
CA SER A 15 3.33 5.18 -10.46
C SER A 15 4.74 4.70 -10.10
N PRO A 16 5.69 4.60 -11.03
CA PRO A 16 7.02 4.11 -10.73
C PRO A 16 7.87 5.31 -10.30
N LYS A 17 7.64 5.80 -9.08
CA LYS A 17 8.45 6.91 -8.57
C LYS A 17 8.78 6.78 -7.09
N ASN A 18 9.49 5.71 -6.74
CA ASN A 18 10.54 5.76 -5.72
C ASN A 18 11.47 4.54 -5.86
N LEU A 19 12.68 4.73 -6.41
CA LEU A 19 13.75 3.72 -6.43
C LEU A 19 14.54 3.74 -5.10
N ASN A 20 13.85 3.51 -4.00
CA ASN A 20 14.49 2.84 -2.86
C ASN A 20 13.79 1.49 -2.73
N PRO A 21 14.52 0.35 -2.72
CA PRO A 21 13.90 -0.93 -2.47
C PRO A 21 13.46 -0.96 -1.00
N MET A 22 12.28 -0.41 -0.73
CA MET A 22 11.66 -0.48 0.57
C MET A 22 11.45 -1.95 0.90
N THR A 23 12.20 -2.45 1.88
CA THR A 23 12.10 -3.86 2.28
C THR A 23 10.83 -4.09 3.10
N VAL A 24 10.39 -5.35 3.19
CA VAL A 24 9.24 -5.74 4.04
C VAL A 24 9.49 -5.30 5.49
N GLU A 25 10.68 -5.52 6.01
CA GLU A 25 11.08 -5.08 7.36
C GLU A 25 10.98 -3.56 7.55
N GLN A 26 11.43 -2.77 6.57
CA GLN A 26 11.32 -1.30 6.63
C GLN A 26 9.86 -0.84 6.64
N ALA A 27 9.02 -1.45 5.81
CA ALA A 27 7.60 -1.14 5.77
C ALA A 27 6.89 -1.56 7.05
N LEU A 28 7.23 -2.72 7.62
CA LEU A 28 6.71 -3.18 8.91
C LEU A 28 7.09 -2.26 10.06
N ASN A 29 8.34 -1.78 10.06
CA ASN A 29 8.83 -0.85 11.08
C ASN A 29 8.01 0.46 11.10
N LEU A 30 7.62 0.99 9.93
CA LEU A 30 6.78 2.19 9.85
C LEU A 30 5.41 2.03 10.53
N PHE A 31 4.87 0.82 10.54
CA PHE A 31 3.61 0.48 11.20
C PHE A 31 3.79 -0.15 12.58
N ASN A 32 5.04 -0.29 13.04
CA ASN A 32 5.41 -1.01 14.24
C ASN A 32 4.77 -2.42 14.30
N LEU A 33 4.78 -3.10 13.15
CA LEU A 33 4.28 -4.46 12.96
C LEU A 33 5.44 -5.46 12.90
N THR A 34 5.14 -6.72 13.18
CA THR A 34 6.07 -7.86 13.06
C THR A 34 5.37 -8.99 12.29
N GLU A 35 6.13 -9.88 11.66
CA GLU A 35 5.55 -11.05 10.99
C GLU A 35 5.25 -12.19 11.99
N PRO A 36 4.15 -12.95 11.80
CA PRO A 36 3.10 -12.74 10.80
C PRO A 36 2.12 -11.61 11.20
N PHE A 37 1.65 -10.84 10.21
CA PHE A 37 0.65 -9.78 10.43
C PHE A 37 -0.61 -10.03 9.59
N SER A 38 -1.78 -9.62 10.10
CA SER A 38 -3.04 -9.70 9.36
C SER A 38 -3.31 -8.44 8.55
N GLN A 39 -4.14 -8.56 7.52
CA GLN A 39 -4.59 -7.39 6.75
C GLN A 39 -5.37 -6.39 7.62
N GLU A 40 -6.13 -6.86 8.60
CA GLU A 40 -6.83 -6.02 9.56
C GLU A 40 -5.85 -5.22 10.44
N ALA A 41 -4.80 -5.86 10.95
CA ALA A 41 -3.78 -5.18 11.75
C ALA A 41 -3.04 -4.10 10.93
N LEU A 42 -2.72 -4.41 9.66
CA LEU A 42 -2.15 -3.44 8.74
C LEU A 42 -3.10 -2.25 8.49
N GLN A 43 -4.38 -2.51 8.26
CA GLN A 43 -5.40 -1.47 8.03
C GLN A 43 -5.55 -0.57 9.27
N GLN A 44 -5.64 -1.15 10.47
CA GLN A 44 -5.75 -0.40 11.72
C GLN A 44 -4.54 0.53 11.91
N ARG A 45 -3.31 0.00 11.76
CA ARG A 45 -2.08 0.80 11.87
C ARG A 45 -2.01 1.90 10.81
N TYR A 46 -2.46 1.61 9.60
CA TYR A 46 -2.54 2.59 8.53
C TYR A 46 -3.49 3.75 8.86
N GLU A 47 -4.69 3.46 9.37
CA GLU A 47 -5.64 4.49 9.75
C GLU A 47 -5.15 5.34 10.94
N GLU A 48 -4.55 4.71 11.95
CA GLU A 48 -3.90 5.39 13.07
C GLU A 48 -2.82 6.36 12.58
N ALA A 49 -1.89 5.87 11.76
CA ALA A 49 -0.80 6.67 11.21
C ALA A 49 -1.33 7.81 10.33
N ARG A 50 -2.32 7.55 9.46
CA ARG A 50 -2.93 8.58 8.61
C ARG A 50 -3.60 9.69 9.42
N ARG A 51 -4.22 9.36 10.55
CA ARG A 51 -4.84 10.34 11.44
C ARG A 51 -3.80 11.21 12.15
N ILE A 52 -2.69 10.63 12.58
CA ILE A 52 -1.58 11.33 13.25
C ILE A 52 -0.89 12.32 12.28
N TRP A 53 -0.59 11.84 11.07
CA TRP A 53 0.17 12.60 10.08
C TRP A 53 -0.69 13.48 9.16
N HIS A 54 -2.01 13.53 9.39
CA HIS A 54 -2.92 14.35 8.58
C HIS A 54 -2.41 15.80 8.51
N PRO A 55 -2.08 16.35 7.31
CA PRO A 55 -1.30 17.58 7.17
C PRO A 55 -1.85 18.77 7.96
N SER A 56 -3.16 19.00 7.87
CA SER A 56 -3.81 20.11 8.59
C SER A 56 -3.82 19.90 10.10
N ARG A 57 -3.94 18.64 10.58
CA ARG A 57 -3.89 18.37 12.03
C ARG A 57 -2.47 18.50 12.55
N TYR A 58 -1.51 17.95 11.83
CA TYR A 58 -0.10 17.98 12.22
C TYR A 58 0.45 19.40 12.19
N ALA A 59 0.10 20.21 11.20
CA ALA A 59 0.41 21.64 11.17
C ALA A 59 -0.32 22.42 12.28
N GLY A 60 -1.55 22.03 12.64
CA GLY A 60 -2.28 22.60 13.77
C GLY A 60 -1.66 22.31 15.15
N LEU A 61 -0.69 21.39 15.26
CA LEU A 61 0.05 21.18 16.51
C LEU A 61 1.06 22.29 16.80
N THR A 62 1.40 23.14 15.82
CA THR A 62 2.27 24.28 16.06
C THR A 62 1.47 25.53 16.41
N ASN A 63 1.86 26.21 17.49
CA ASN A 63 1.36 27.54 17.82
C ASN A 63 2.10 28.66 17.06
N ASN A 64 3.07 28.31 16.22
CA ASN A 64 3.85 29.28 15.45
C ASN A 64 3.39 29.29 13.97
N PRO A 65 2.73 30.36 13.51
CA PRO A 65 2.25 30.45 12.13
C PRO A 65 3.38 30.40 11.09
N ALA A 66 4.60 30.84 11.44
CA ALA A 66 5.75 30.76 10.54
C ALA A 66 6.19 29.31 10.25
N LYS A 67 5.90 28.37 11.15
CA LYS A 67 6.23 26.94 11.00
C LYS A 67 5.07 26.10 10.47
N TYR A 68 3.88 26.69 10.32
CA TYR A 68 2.69 25.97 9.89
C TYR A 68 2.92 25.29 8.53
N MET A 69 3.44 26.03 7.54
CA MET A 69 3.70 25.50 6.19
C MET A 69 4.76 24.38 6.17
N GLU A 70 5.78 24.48 7.03
CA GLU A 70 6.81 23.45 7.16
C GLU A 70 6.21 22.15 7.73
N MET A 71 5.44 22.27 8.81
CA MET A 71 4.76 21.14 9.44
C MET A 71 3.72 20.52 8.50
N TYR A 72 2.98 21.33 7.74
CA TYR A 72 2.04 20.86 6.73
C TYR A 72 2.74 19.99 5.68
N LYS A 73 3.84 20.48 5.10
CA LYS A 73 4.64 19.73 4.13
C LYS A 73 5.20 18.44 4.73
N LYS A 74 5.61 18.46 5.99
CA LYS A 74 6.09 17.28 6.71
C LYS A 74 4.99 16.23 6.88
N GLY A 75 3.78 16.65 7.27
CA GLY A 75 2.61 15.76 7.35
C GLY A 75 2.24 15.16 5.99
N GLU A 76 2.31 15.96 4.92
CA GLU A 76 2.07 15.48 3.55
C GLU A 76 3.11 14.43 3.12
N ALA A 77 4.40 14.71 3.34
CA ALA A 77 5.48 13.78 3.03
C ALA A 77 5.33 12.45 3.79
N LYS A 78 5.02 12.52 5.09
CA LYS A 78 4.81 11.34 5.93
C LYS A 78 3.57 10.55 5.52
N THR A 79 2.48 11.21 5.16
CA THR A 79 1.27 10.54 4.66
C THR A 79 1.55 9.78 3.36
N LYS A 80 2.34 10.35 2.44
CA LYS A 80 2.75 9.68 1.20
C LYS A 80 3.63 8.45 1.46
N GLU A 81 4.59 8.57 2.39
CA GLU A 81 5.45 7.46 2.81
C GLU A 81 4.63 6.31 3.40
N ILE A 82 3.69 6.62 4.30
CA ILE A 82 2.77 5.65 4.92
C ILE A 82 1.88 4.98 3.86
N GLN A 83 1.35 5.74 2.90
CA GLN A 83 0.53 5.18 1.83
C GLN A 83 1.32 4.20 0.94
N ALA A 84 2.56 4.55 0.58
CA ALA A 84 3.43 3.68 -0.19
C ALA A 84 3.74 2.37 0.57
N ALA A 85 4.06 2.47 1.86
CA ALA A 85 4.30 1.32 2.73
C ALA A 85 3.09 0.39 2.84
N TYR A 86 1.89 0.96 3.00
CA TYR A 86 0.64 0.21 3.07
C TYR A 86 0.37 -0.56 1.77
N GLN A 87 0.52 0.09 0.61
CA GLN A 87 0.35 -0.55 -0.69
C GLN A 87 1.35 -1.69 -0.89
N PHE A 88 2.60 -1.49 -0.47
CA PHE A 88 3.64 -2.51 -0.54
C PHE A 88 3.30 -3.74 0.31
N LEU A 89 2.96 -3.56 1.59
CA LEU A 89 2.62 -4.67 2.49
C LEU A 89 1.31 -5.37 2.11
N SER A 90 0.32 -4.63 1.62
CA SER A 90 -0.94 -5.21 1.14
C SER A 90 -0.72 -6.10 -0.08
N ASN A 91 0.14 -5.67 -1.02
CA ASN A 91 0.53 -6.51 -2.15
C ASN A 91 1.33 -7.73 -1.70
N HIS A 92 2.23 -7.58 -0.73
CA HIS A 92 3.01 -8.69 -0.16
C HIS A 92 2.11 -9.76 0.47
N LEU A 93 1.14 -9.36 1.29
CA LEU A 93 0.14 -10.28 1.87
C LEU A 93 -0.66 -11.02 0.79
N ARG A 94 -1.06 -10.30 -0.27
CA ARG A 94 -1.79 -10.91 -1.39
C ARG A 94 -0.96 -11.99 -2.08
N LEU A 95 0.32 -11.71 -2.37
CA LEU A 95 1.24 -12.66 -2.99
C LEU A 95 1.49 -13.88 -2.10
N GLN A 96 1.59 -13.71 -0.78
CA GLN A 96 1.71 -14.82 0.17
C GLN A 96 0.46 -15.73 0.11
N ASN A 97 -0.74 -15.15 0.06
CA ASN A 97 -1.99 -15.90 -0.06
C ASN A 97 -2.11 -16.64 -1.42
N GLU A 98 -1.64 -16.03 -2.51
CA GLU A 98 -1.63 -16.63 -3.85
C GLU A 98 -0.60 -17.77 -3.99
N SER A 99 0.50 -17.73 -3.25
CA SER A 99 1.50 -18.81 -3.20
C SER A 99 1.04 -20.05 -2.44
N GLY A 100 -0.11 -19.98 -1.75
CA GLY A 100 -0.70 -21.06 -0.96
C GLY A 100 -1.75 -21.92 -1.67
N THR A 101 -2.12 -21.64 -2.93
CA THR A 101 -3.10 -22.44 -3.67
C THR A 101 -2.45 -23.28 -4.77
N PRO A 102 -2.04 -24.54 -4.52
CA PRO A 102 -2.08 -25.55 -5.55
C PRO A 102 -3.54 -25.96 -5.77
N SER A 103 -4.29 -25.16 -6.53
CA SER A 103 -5.57 -25.62 -7.08
C SER A 103 -5.27 -26.48 -8.30
N PHE A 104 -4.94 -27.74 -8.03
CA PHE A 104 -4.99 -28.82 -9.00
C PHE A 104 -5.85 -29.93 -8.41
N THR A 105 -7.16 -29.72 -8.41
CA THR A 105 -8.11 -30.82 -8.25
C THR A 105 -8.54 -31.22 -9.65
N LEU A 106 -7.72 -32.04 -10.31
CA LEU A 106 -8.24 -32.98 -11.30
C LEU A 106 -8.85 -34.13 -10.50
N GLU A 107 -10.12 -34.00 -10.12
CA GLU A 107 -10.89 -35.19 -9.77
C GLU A 107 -11.31 -35.85 -11.08
N GLU A 108 -10.49 -36.79 -11.53
CA GLU A 108 -10.89 -37.80 -12.50
C GLU A 108 -12.14 -38.52 -11.98
N THR A 109 -13.12 -38.62 -12.88
CA THR A 109 -14.29 -39.50 -12.85
C THR A 109 -13.99 -40.87 -12.22
N PRO A 110 -14.97 -41.42 -11.49
CA PRO A 110 -15.31 -42.81 -11.74
C PRO A 110 -16.73 -42.92 -12.29
N GLU A 111 -16.77 -43.43 -13.52
CA GLU A 111 -17.78 -44.31 -14.08
C GLU A 111 -18.55 -45.13 -13.02
N GLN A 112 -19.87 -44.95 -12.95
CA GLN A 112 -20.78 -45.88 -12.27
C GLN A 112 -22.11 -45.99 -13.03
N SER A 113 -22.24 -47.16 -13.70
CA SER A 113 -23.39 -47.96 -14.15
C SER A 113 -24.48 -47.38 -15.05
#